data_AF-A0A8B4HYX3-F1
#
_entry.id   AF-A0A8B4HYX3-F1
#
_cell.length_a   1.000
_cell.length_b   1.000
_cell.length_c   1.000
_cell.angle_alpha   90.00
_cell.angle_beta   90.00
_cell.angle_gamma   90.00
#
_symmetry.space_group_name_H-M   'P 1'
#
loop_
_entity.id
_entity.type
_entity.pdbx_description
1 polymer ?
#
loop_
_entity_poly.entity_id
_entity_poly.type
_entity_poly.pdbx_seq_one_letter_code
_entity_poly.pdbx_strand_id
1 'polypeptide(L)'
;MNKFLIGFTYHEPERWELFQKGIIEDCESSTGVYVTAPTLGEAIAWTERIAEELLRVSNSDPSLDWKSLGYDCWVVDEPSNSDWSHCLAFFQAVETGFFPDFEKMGTSAYGKWVEGR
;
A
#
# COMPACT_ATOMS: atom_id res chain seq x y z
N MET A 1 -4.21 -21.76 6.14
CA MET A 1 -4.05 -20.29 6.22
C MET A 1 -4.92 -19.66 5.15
N ASN A 2 -5.46 -18.49 5.43
CA ASN A 2 -6.32 -17.74 4.52
C ASN A 2 -5.49 -16.67 3.80
N LYS A 3 -5.90 -16.28 2.59
CA LYS A 3 -5.26 -15.21 1.83
C LYS A 3 -6.24 -14.04 1.72
N PHE A 4 -5.84 -12.89 2.23
CA PHE A 4 -6.65 -11.67 2.25
C PHE A 4 -5.99 -10.62 1.38
N LEU A 5 -6.76 -9.85 0.61
CA LEU A 5 -6.28 -8.63 -0.01
C LEU A 5 -6.59 -7.47 0.93
N ILE A 6 -5.55 -6.77 1.37
CA ILE A 6 -5.68 -5.60 2.23
C ILE A 6 -5.15 -4.40 1.44
N GLY A 7 -5.99 -3.38 1.32
CA GLY A 7 -5.62 -2.06 0.80
C GLY A 7 -5.12 -1.16 1.92
N PHE A 8 -4.25 -0.22 1.58
CA PHE A 8 -3.77 0.77 2.53
C PHE A 8 -3.38 2.09 1.85
N THR A 9 -3.45 3.17 2.64
CA THR A 9 -3.11 4.52 2.22
C THR A 9 -1.68 4.89 2.62
N TYR A 10 -0.97 5.59 1.74
CA TYR A 10 0.34 6.16 1.97
C TYR A 10 0.54 7.38 1.05
N HIS A 11 1.70 8.03 1.08
CA HIS A 11 2.06 9.05 0.10
C HIS A 11 3.49 8.86 -0.40
N GLU A 12 3.76 9.38 -1.59
CA GLU A 12 5.09 9.48 -2.18
C GLU A 12 5.63 10.92 -2.04
N PRO A 13 6.96 11.09 -1.97
CA PRO A 13 7.59 12.36 -1.64
C PRO A 13 7.24 13.49 -2.62
N GLU A 14 7.12 13.19 -3.92
CA GLU A 14 6.78 14.23 -4.90
C GLU A 14 5.37 14.77 -4.70
N ARG A 15 4.40 13.90 -4.37
CA ARG A 15 3.02 14.33 -4.09
C ARG A 15 2.92 15.08 -2.77
N TRP A 16 3.64 14.61 -1.76
CA TRP A 16 3.69 15.28 -0.47
C TRP A 16 4.24 16.71 -0.60
N GLU A 17 5.32 16.91 -1.37
CA GLU A 17 5.89 18.24 -1.60
C GLU A 17 4.90 19.19 -2.30
N LEU A 18 4.15 18.71 -3.29
CA LEU A 18 3.14 19.50 -3.99
C LEU A 18 1.97 19.89 -3.07
N PHE A 19 1.54 18.96 -2.22
CA PHE A 19 0.48 19.20 -1.24
C PHE A 19 0.90 20.23 -0.19
N GLN A 20 2.13 20.13 0.35
CA GLN A 20 2.67 21.12 1.28
C GLN A 20 2.78 22.53 0.68
N LYS A 21 2.95 22.62 -0.65
CA LYS A 21 2.94 23.90 -1.39
C LYS A 21 1.54 24.41 -1.73
N GLY A 22 0.48 23.66 -1.41
CA GLY A 22 -0.90 23.97 -1.76
C GLY A 22 -1.19 23.91 -3.26
N ILE A 23 -0.37 23.17 -4.03
CA ILE A 23 -0.54 23.04 -5.49
C ILE A 23 -1.60 21.99 -5.82
N ILE A 24 -1.73 20.96 -4.97
CA ILE A 24 -2.74 19.92 -5.06
C ILE A 24 -3.50 19.84 -3.74
N GLU A 25 -4.74 19.36 -3.81
CA GLU A 25 -5.63 19.24 -2.64
C GLU A 25 -5.36 17.97 -1.83
N ASP A 26 -4.89 16.90 -2.49
CA ASP A 26 -4.66 15.58 -1.89
C ASP A 26 -3.28 15.04 -2.28
N CYS A 27 -2.58 14.40 -1.35
CA CYS A 27 -1.28 13.75 -1.56
C CYS A 27 -1.35 12.22 -1.54
N GLU A 28 -2.47 11.70 -1.10
CA GLU A 28 -2.71 10.31 -0.78
C GLU A 28 -2.63 9.45 -2.03
N SER A 29 -2.03 8.28 -1.86
CA SER A 29 -2.00 7.19 -2.80
C SER A 29 -2.46 5.93 -2.08
N SER A 30 -3.01 4.99 -2.84
CA SER A 30 -3.43 3.70 -2.30
C SER A 30 -2.76 2.55 -3.04
N THR A 31 -2.48 1.48 -2.31
CA THR A 31 -1.98 0.24 -2.88
C THR A 31 -2.46 -0.96 -2.07
N GLY A 32 -2.23 -2.16 -2.59
CA GLY A 32 -2.70 -3.40 -2.02
C GLY A 32 -1.60 -4.43 -1.85
N VAL A 33 -1.78 -5.32 -0.87
CA VAL A 33 -0.94 -6.50 -0.69
C VAL A 33 -1.82 -7.69 -0.30
N TYR A 34 -1.50 -8.85 -0.88
CA TYR A 34 -2.09 -10.09 -0.42
C TYR A 34 -1.32 -10.62 0.79
N VAL A 35 -2.00 -10.82 1.91
CA VAL A 35 -1.41 -11.38 3.12
C VAL A 35 -1.99 -12.75 3.42
N THR A 36 -1.10 -13.72 3.56
CA THR A 36 -1.44 -15.06 4.04
C THR A 36 -1.36 -15.08 5.56
N ALA A 37 -2.50 -15.24 6.23
CA ALA A 37 -2.61 -15.19 7.68
C ALA A 37 -3.66 -16.18 8.24
N PRO A 38 -3.60 -16.53 9.54
CA PRO A 38 -4.64 -17.31 10.21
C PRO A 38 -5.98 -16.59 10.26
N THR A 39 -5.97 -15.28 10.57
CA THR A 39 -7.18 -14.46 10.74
C THR A 39 -7.10 -13.16 9.93
N LEU A 40 -8.26 -12.56 9.66
CA LEU A 40 -8.34 -11.25 9.01
C LEU A 40 -7.69 -10.15 9.85
N GLY A 41 -7.89 -10.18 11.17
CA GLY A 41 -7.26 -9.22 12.09
C GLY A 41 -5.73 -9.28 12.05
N GLU A 42 -5.15 -10.48 11.96
CA GLU A 42 -3.70 -10.64 11.80
C GLU A 42 -3.20 -10.15 10.44
N ALA A 43 -3.98 -10.34 9.37
CA ALA A 43 -3.65 -9.80 8.05
C ALA A 43 -3.63 -8.26 8.08
N ILE A 44 -4.66 -7.63 8.66
CA ILE A 44 -4.72 -6.17 8.81
C ILE A 44 -3.55 -5.67 9.66
N ALA A 45 -3.32 -6.27 10.84
CA ALA A 45 -2.23 -5.85 11.72
C ALA A 45 -0.84 -5.98 11.06
N TRP A 46 -0.65 -6.97 10.18
CA TRP A 46 0.58 -7.08 9.39
C TRP A 46 0.64 -6.01 8.29
N THR A 47 -0.46 -5.77 7.58
CA THR A 47 -0.52 -4.70 6.56
C THR A 47 -0.29 -3.32 7.15
N GLU A 48 -0.75 -3.02 8.37
CA GLU A 48 -0.41 -1.77 9.07
C GLU A 48 1.10 -1.55 9.17
N ARG A 49 1.87 -2.62 9.42
CA ARG A 49 3.34 -2.57 9.48
C ARG A 49 3.97 -2.41 8.10
N ILE A 50 3.40 -3.06 7.07
CA ILE A 50 3.83 -2.90 5.68
C ILE A 50 3.58 -1.45 5.22
N ALA A 51 2.42 -0.88 5.54
CA ALA A 51 2.03 0.47 5.17
C ALA A 51 2.96 1.52 5.79
N GLU A 52 3.25 1.39 7.09
CA GLU A 52 4.20 2.25 7.77
C GLU A 52 5.60 2.16 7.15
N GLU A 53 6.09 0.96 6.88
CA GLU A 53 7.42 0.77 6.33
C GLU A 53 7.52 1.26 4.88
N LEU A 54 6.50 1.01 4.05
CA LEU A 54 6.45 1.55 2.68
C LEU A 54 6.50 3.08 2.73
N LEU A 55 5.68 3.71 3.59
CA LEU A 55 5.68 5.16 3.76
C LEU A 55 7.08 5.69 4.11
N ARG A 56 7.76 5.06 5.07
CA ARG A 56 9.12 5.44 5.50
C ARG A 56 10.15 5.27 4.38
N VAL A 57 10.13 4.13 3.70
CA VAL A 57 11.07 3.82 2.61
C VAL A 57 10.86 4.76 1.42
N SER A 58 9.61 4.96 0.99
CA SER A 58 9.27 5.86 -0.14
C SER A 58 9.72 7.29 0.11
N ASN A 59 9.69 7.76 1.36
CA ASN A 59 10.07 9.13 1.72
C ASN A 59 11.52 9.23 2.25
N SER A 60 12.23 8.11 2.37
CA SER A 60 13.54 8.04 3.05
C SER A 60 13.52 8.69 4.45
N ASP A 61 12.40 8.57 5.16
CA ASP A 61 12.18 9.19 6.47
C ASP A 61 11.64 8.15 7.47
N PRO A 62 12.47 7.63 8.39
CA PRO A 62 12.06 6.64 9.37
C PRO A 62 11.17 7.22 10.50
N SER A 63 11.01 8.55 10.58
CA SER A 63 10.19 9.20 11.61
C SER A 63 8.71 9.27 11.27
N LEU A 64 8.34 8.96 10.03
CA LEU A 64 6.95 8.97 9.60
C LEU A 64 6.12 7.93 10.35
N ASP A 65 4.91 8.36 10.72
CA ASP A 65 3.88 7.56 11.37
C ASP A 65 2.56 7.76 10.61
N TRP A 66 2.11 6.71 9.94
CA TRP A 66 0.90 6.72 9.14
C TRP A 66 -0.37 7.02 9.95
N LYS A 67 -0.41 6.65 11.24
CA LYS A 67 -1.58 6.91 12.10
C LYS A 67 -1.73 8.40 12.38
N SER A 68 -0.62 9.10 12.62
CA SER A 68 -0.61 10.55 12.83
C SER A 68 -1.07 11.34 11.61
N LEU A 69 -0.92 10.75 10.41
CA LEU A 69 -1.33 11.33 9.13
C LEU A 69 -2.80 11.01 8.77
N GLY A 70 -3.50 10.22 9.58
CA GLY A 70 -4.89 9.84 9.31
C GLY A 70 -5.05 8.80 8.21
N TYR A 71 -3.99 8.06 7.87
CA TYR A 71 -4.05 6.98 6.88
C TYR A 71 -4.69 5.73 7.47
N ASP A 72 -5.09 4.81 6.60
CA ASP A 72 -5.89 3.64 6.95
C ASP A 72 -5.48 2.37 6.18
N CYS A 73 -5.93 1.24 6.72
CA CYS A 73 -5.89 -0.07 6.08
C CYS A 73 -7.31 -0.63 6.03
N TRP A 74 -7.71 -1.21 4.91
CA TRP A 74 -9.04 -1.80 4.73
C TRP A 74 -8.98 -3.12 4.00
N VAL A 75 -10.01 -3.93 4.21
CA VAL A 75 -10.14 -5.24 3.57
C VAL A 75 -10.83 -5.06 2.22
N VAL A 76 -10.33 -5.76 1.20
CA VAL A 76 -10.98 -5.83 -0.11
C VAL A 76 -11.71 -7.17 -0.21
N ASP A 77 -12.99 -7.19 0.16
CA ASP A 77 -13.78 -8.43 0.31
C ASP A 77 -14.02 -9.19 -1.02
N GLU A 78 -14.26 -8.45 -2.11
CA GLU A 78 -14.46 -9.03 -3.45
C GLU A 78 -13.47 -8.42 -4.47
N PRO A 79 -12.19 -8.85 -4.48
CA PRO A 79 -11.16 -8.23 -5.32
C PRO A 79 -11.54 -8.14 -6.80
N SER A 80 -12.16 -9.19 -7.35
CA SER A 80 -12.57 -9.25 -8.75
C SER A 80 -13.72 -8.30 -9.12
N ASN A 81 -14.46 -7.81 -8.14
CA ASN A 81 -15.59 -6.89 -8.30
C ASN A 81 -15.28 -5.48 -7.74
N SER A 82 -14.01 -5.23 -7.40
CA SER A 82 -13.55 -3.94 -6.89
C SER A 82 -13.00 -3.06 -8.01
N ASP A 83 -12.79 -1.77 -7.71
CA ASP A 83 -12.09 -0.85 -8.60
C ASP A 83 -10.65 -1.30 -8.90
N TRP A 84 -10.09 -2.21 -8.10
CA TRP A 84 -8.75 -2.78 -8.31
C TRP A 84 -8.73 -4.06 -9.15
N SER A 85 -9.89 -4.50 -9.67
CA SER A 85 -10.00 -5.70 -10.52
C SER A 85 -9.01 -5.71 -11.70
N HIS A 86 -8.70 -4.54 -12.27
CA HIS A 86 -7.77 -4.37 -13.38
C HIS A 86 -6.29 -4.54 -13.01
N CYS A 87 -5.94 -4.38 -11.73
CA CYS A 87 -4.57 -4.38 -11.21
C CYS A 87 -4.26 -5.47 -10.19
N LEU A 88 -5.16 -6.44 -9.95
CA LEU A 88 -4.93 -7.51 -8.96
C LEU A 88 -3.62 -8.29 -9.13
N ALA A 89 -3.18 -8.49 -10.39
CA ALA A 89 -1.95 -9.21 -10.69
C ALA A 89 -0.66 -8.40 -10.43
N PHE A 90 -0.79 -7.09 -10.14
CA PHE A 90 0.33 -6.26 -9.69
C PHE A 90 0.64 -6.48 -8.21
N PHE A 91 -0.38 -6.69 -7.38
CA PHE A 91 -0.20 -6.79 -5.94
C PHE A 91 0.62 -8.03 -5.55
N GLN A 92 1.63 -7.79 -4.72
CA GLN A 92 2.49 -8.84 -4.19
C GLN A 92 1.74 -9.70 -3.17
N ALA A 93 2.21 -10.94 -2.98
CA ALA A 93 1.70 -11.84 -1.96
C ALA A 93 2.81 -12.18 -0.96
N VAL A 94 2.50 -12.03 0.33
CA VAL A 94 3.40 -12.29 1.44
C VAL A 94 2.71 -13.12 2.52
N GLU A 95 3.52 -13.67 3.43
CA GLU A 95 3.04 -14.28 4.68
C GLU A 95 3.26 -13.29 5.83
N THR A 96 2.45 -13.39 6.89
CA THR A 96 2.67 -12.60 8.11
C THR A 96 4.10 -12.78 8.62
N GLY A 97 4.79 -11.66 8.90
CA GLY A 97 6.19 -11.64 9.34
C GLY A 97 7.20 -11.42 8.22
N PHE A 98 6.79 -11.47 6.95
CA PHE A 98 7.64 -11.19 5.79
C PHE A 98 7.19 -9.92 5.08
N PHE A 99 8.13 -9.01 4.84
CA PHE A 99 7.86 -7.79 4.09
C PHE A 99 7.82 -8.09 2.58
N PRO A 100 6.99 -7.36 1.82
CA PRO A 100 7.06 -7.36 0.36
C PRO A 100 8.35 -6.67 -0.12
N ASP A 101 8.62 -6.79 -1.41
CA ASP A 101 9.67 -6.00 -2.06
C ASP A 101 9.15 -4.58 -2.32
N PHE A 102 9.51 -3.63 -1.45
CA PHE A 102 9.01 -2.25 -1.51
C PHE A 102 9.42 -1.52 -2.80
N GLU A 103 10.52 -1.87 -3.46
CA GLU A 103 10.91 -1.28 -4.76
C GLU A 103 9.96 -1.70 -5.89
N LYS A 104 9.27 -2.83 -5.71
CA LYS A 104 8.22 -3.32 -6.61
C LYS A 104 6.82 -2.91 -6.16
N MET A 105 6.74 -1.87 -5.34
CA MET A 105 5.49 -1.23 -4.92
C MET A 105 5.48 0.24 -5.35
N GLY A 106 4.34 0.89 -5.18
CA GLY A 106 4.15 2.30 -5.47
C GLY A 106 3.98 2.67 -6.94
N THR A 107 3.92 3.98 -7.20
CA THR A 107 3.48 4.52 -8.50
C THR A 107 4.47 4.21 -9.60
N SER A 108 5.77 4.33 -9.33
CA SER A 108 6.82 4.03 -10.32
C SER A 108 6.81 2.55 -10.75
N ALA A 109 6.67 1.63 -9.80
CA ALA A 109 6.58 0.20 -10.08
C ALA A 109 5.30 -0.14 -10.85
N TYR A 110 4.17 0.47 -10.48
CA TYR A 110 2.91 0.29 -11.19
C TYR A 110 2.99 0.78 -12.64
N GLY A 111 3.56 1.95 -12.88
CA GLY A 111 3.75 2.50 -14.23
C GLY A 111 4.53 1.55 -15.14
N LYS A 112 5.67 1.04 -14.67
CA LYS A 112 6.49 0.04 -15.41
C LYS A 112 5.71 -1.25 -15.69
N TRP A 113 4.91 -1.70 -14.74
CA TRP A 113 4.08 -2.90 -14.90
C TRP A 113 2.97 -2.71 -15.95
N VAL A 114 2.35 -1.53 -16.00
CA VAL A 114 1.35 -1.19 -17.03
C VAL A 114 1.98 -1.10 -18.42
N GLU A 115 3.17 -0.51 -18.56
CA GLU A 115 3.88 -0.41 -19.85
C GLU A 115 4.35 -1.76 -20.40
N GLY A 116 4.66 -2.72 -19.51
CA GLY A 116 5.08 -4.06 -19.88
C GLY A 116 3.94 -5.05 -20.17
N ARG A 117 2.69 -4.60 -20.10
CA ARG A 117 1.48 -5.42 -20.36
C ARG A 117 1.09 -5.45 -21.83
#